data_AF-A0A507F3M3-F1
#
_entry.id   AF-A0A507F3M3-F1
#
_cell.length_a   1.000
_cell.length_b   1.000
_cell.length_c   1.000
_cell.angle_alpha   90.00
_cell.angle_beta   90.00
_cell.angle_gamma   90.00
#
_symmetry.space_group_name_H-M   'P 1'
#
loop_
_entity.id
_entity.type
_entity.pdbx_description
1 polymer ?
#
loop_
_entity_poly.entity_id
_entity_poly.type
_entity_poly.pdbx_seq_one_letter_code
_entity_poly.pdbx_strand_id
1 'polypeptide(L)'
;MPRIFSDVISDPIFTVSLVAFCCFQVVFYHGLIYLYPKSFATTKQRGWILTALNSLVSVAVSIPYNLSFSGKVLLPEQAFQSWTQTTTIFCAFFMSYLVGDLVLGTLCYPSQMNPWTGYFHHTLYLILIPLSMTIDLAGNFVWMCILELPTLILAVAQIDKSLRSDLLFGASYFTTRIVLHVFAIYQFYIGYRDIVHLLIPVGIFPLHAMWFRQWCRQQLRLRRKEPTASPTDDSRATQEIQKQISEAVDDLTRRTRDQATQKSYSADNHKDVAAVFLGKKGHGSHAGRLRAAMGKRASSLKN
;
A
#
# COMPACT_ATOMS: atom_id res chain seq x y z
N MET A 1 -1.44 -18.92 43.28
CA MET A 1 -0.46 -17.96 43.84
C MET A 1 0.14 -17.18 42.69
N PRO A 2 0.34 -15.87 42.82
CA PRO A 2 1.11 -15.11 41.84
C PRO A 2 2.50 -15.73 41.71
N ARG A 3 2.95 -15.94 40.48
CA ARG A 3 4.28 -16.49 40.20
C ARG A 3 5.31 -15.37 40.24
N ILE A 4 6.53 -15.69 40.60
CA ILE A 4 7.65 -14.76 40.43
C ILE A 4 8.30 -14.97 39.07
N PHE A 5 9.05 -13.98 38.59
CA PHE A 5 9.70 -14.02 37.29
C PHE A 5 10.60 -15.26 37.12
N SER A 6 11.28 -15.69 38.18
CA SER A 6 12.10 -16.90 38.15
C SER A 6 11.30 -18.17 37.87
N ASP A 7 10.02 -18.24 38.25
CA ASP A 7 9.18 -19.40 37.98
C ASP A 7 8.89 -19.54 36.49
N VAL A 8 8.73 -18.41 35.78
CA VAL A 8 8.51 -18.39 34.33
C VAL A 8 9.76 -18.85 33.60
N ILE A 9 10.92 -18.31 33.98
CA ILE A 9 12.20 -18.62 33.32
C ILE A 9 12.73 -20.00 33.70
N SER A 10 12.38 -20.54 34.87
CA SER A 10 12.79 -21.89 35.27
C SER A 10 11.82 -22.97 34.79
N ASP A 11 10.65 -22.61 34.24
CA ASP A 11 9.74 -23.58 33.64
C ASP A 11 10.43 -24.30 32.46
N PRO A 12 10.58 -25.64 32.54
CA PRO A 12 11.28 -26.40 31.51
C PRO A 12 10.56 -26.36 30.17
N ILE A 13 9.22 -26.32 30.16
CA ILE A 13 8.44 -26.23 28.91
C ILE A 13 8.75 -24.91 28.23
N PHE A 14 8.74 -23.81 28.99
CA PHE A 14 9.05 -22.49 28.47
C PHE A 14 10.50 -22.41 27.93
N THR A 15 11.48 -22.81 28.73
CA THR A 15 12.90 -22.68 28.39
C THR A 15 13.31 -23.56 27.21
N VAL A 16 12.89 -24.83 27.20
CA VAL A 16 13.18 -25.74 26.09
C VAL A 16 12.52 -25.25 24.81
N SER A 17 11.26 -24.80 24.89
CA SER A 17 10.56 -24.24 23.73
C SER A 17 11.25 -22.97 23.20
N LEU A 18 11.68 -22.07 24.09
CA LEU A 18 12.35 -20.83 23.72
C LEU A 18 13.63 -21.10 22.93
N VAL A 19 14.49 -21.99 23.44
CA VAL A 19 15.75 -22.37 22.77
C VAL A 19 15.46 -23.08 21.44
N ALA A 20 14.52 -24.04 21.43
CA ALA A 20 14.16 -24.77 20.22
C ALA A 20 13.63 -23.82 19.13
N PHE A 21 12.77 -22.87 19.49
CA PHE A 21 12.23 -21.91 18.52
C PHE A 21 13.27 -20.87 18.08
N CYS A 22 14.22 -20.46 18.93
CA CYS A 22 15.35 -19.64 18.51
C CYS A 22 16.16 -20.35 17.40
N CYS A 23 16.51 -21.63 17.61
CA CYS A 23 17.20 -22.44 16.60
C CYS A 23 16.36 -22.58 15.33
N PHE A 24 15.08 -22.91 15.46
CA PHE A 24 14.16 -23.05 14.34
C PHE A 24 14.07 -21.76 13.51
N GLN A 25 13.94 -20.60 14.13
CA GLN A 25 13.81 -19.33 13.41
C GLN A 25 15.08 -18.96 12.64
N VAL A 26 16.26 -19.21 13.21
CA VAL A 26 17.53 -19.00 12.48
C VAL A 26 17.63 -19.92 11.26
N VAL A 27 17.32 -21.21 11.43
CA VAL A 27 17.31 -22.18 10.34
C VAL A 27 16.27 -21.81 9.28
N PHE A 28 15.07 -21.43 9.70
CA PHE A 28 13.98 -21.03 8.81
C PHE A 28 14.35 -19.79 7.99
N TYR A 29 14.91 -18.77 8.64
CA TYR A 29 15.35 -17.53 7.99
C TYR A 29 16.41 -17.81 6.90
N HIS A 30 17.48 -18.51 7.25
CA HIS A 30 18.55 -18.82 6.29
C HIS A 30 18.09 -19.83 5.23
N GLY A 31 17.28 -20.81 5.60
CA GLY A 31 16.69 -21.79 4.70
C GLY A 31 15.84 -21.15 3.61
N LEU A 32 14.95 -20.21 3.97
CA LEU A 32 14.13 -19.50 2.98
C LEU A 32 14.97 -18.65 2.02
N ILE A 33 16.00 -17.97 2.51
CA ILE A 33 16.91 -17.19 1.66
C ILE A 33 17.66 -18.10 0.70
N TYR A 34 18.12 -19.26 1.16
CA TYR A 34 18.83 -20.24 0.35
C TYR A 34 17.94 -20.88 -0.72
N LEU A 35 16.71 -21.27 -0.35
CA LEU A 35 15.77 -21.94 -1.25
C LEU A 35 15.10 -20.98 -2.25
N TYR A 36 14.88 -19.72 -1.86
CA TYR A 36 14.18 -18.72 -2.67
C TYR A 36 14.97 -17.42 -2.81
N PRO A 37 16.20 -17.46 -3.36
CA PRO A 37 17.10 -16.30 -3.38
C PRO A 37 16.55 -15.13 -4.21
N LYS A 38 15.73 -15.42 -5.23
CA LYS A 38 15.06 -14.39 -6.05
C LYS A 38 13.96 -13.65 -5.28
N SER A 39 13.17 -14.38 -4.48
CA SER A 39 12.09 -13.79 -3.67
C SER A 39 12.63 -12.98 -2.50
N PHE A 40 13.82 -13.33 -2.00
CA PHE A 40 14.50 -12.65 -0.89
C PHE A 40 15.81 -11.98 -1.34
N ALA A 41 15.78 -11.33 -2.51
CA ALA A 41 16.96 -10.70 -3.08
C ALA A 41 17.43 -9.48 -2.28
N THR A 42 16.50 -8.74 -1.67
CA THR A 42 16.80 -7.49 -0.96
C THR A 42 16.84 -7.65 0.55
N THR A 43 17.68 -6.86 1.23
CA THR A 43 17.72 -6.77 2.70
C THR A 43 16.36 -6.42 3.28
N LYS A 44 15.58 -5.60 2.57
CA LYS A 44 14.21 -5.27 2.95
C LYS A 44 13.35 -6.53 3.04
N GLN A 45 13.24 -7.30 1.97
CA GLN A 45 12.41 -8.53 1.96
C GLN A 45 12.85 -9.51 3.04
N ARG A 46 14.16 -9.68 3.24
CA ARG A 46 14.72 -10.55 4.27
C ARG A 46 14.30 -10.13 5.68
N GLY A 47 14.35 -8.84 5.98
CA GLY A 47 13.95 -8.30 7.29
C GLY A 47 12.49 -8.54 7.66
N TRP A 48 11.63 -8.92 6.72
CA TRP A 48 10.21 -9.23 6.98
C TRP A 48 9.91 -10.73 7.11
N ILE A 49 10.90 -11.61 6.92
CA ILE A 49 10.70 -13.07 6.97
C ILE A 49 10.18 -13.51 8.35
N LEU A 50 10.92 -13.14 9.41
CA LEU A 50 10.56 -13.55 10.77
C LEU A 50 9.27 -12.87 11.23
N THR A 51 9.07 -11.60 10.90
CA THR A 51 7.83 -10.88 11.21
C THR A 51 6.62 -11.52 10.52
N ALA A 52 6.73 -11.93 9.26
CA ALA A 52 5.66 -12.61 8.54
C ALA A 52 5.31 -13.95 9.20
N LEU A 53 6.32 -14.77 9.53
CA LEU A 53 6.14 -16.03 10.23
C LEU A 53 5.46 -15.84 11.60
N ASN A 54 5.99 -14.93 12.42
CA ASN A 54 5.45 -14.69 13.75
C ASN A 54 4.01 -14.17 13.70
N SER A 55 3.72 -13.22 12.80
CA SER A 55 2.37 -12.66 12.67
C SER A 55 1.37 -13.69 12.17
N LEU A 56 1.78 -14.57 11.24
CA LEU A 56 0.95 -15.66 10.74
C LEU A 56 0.57 -16.64 11.87
N VAL A 57 1.56 -17.12 12.62
CA VAL A 57 1.34 -18.04 13.74
C VAL A 57 0.52 -17.37 14.84
N SER A 58 0.81 -16.10 15.15
CA SER A 58 0.09 -15.30 16.15
C SER A 58 -1.40 -15.18 15.81
N VAL A 59 -1.73 -14.81 14.57
CA VAL A 59 -3.12 -14.76 14.11
C VAL A 59 -3.75 -16.14 14.20
N ALA A 60 -3.10 -17.18 13.67
CA ALA A 60 -3.65 -18.54 13.64
C ALA A 60 -3.95 -19.08 15.04
N VAL A 61 -3.01 -18.95 15.99
CA VAL A 61 -3.17 -19.44 17.36
C VAL A 61 -4.21 -18.62 18.14
N SER A 62 -4.39 -17.34 17.82
CA SER A 62 -5.41 -16.49 18.48
C SER A 62 -6.85 -16.80 18.08
N ILE A 63 -7.08 -17.44 16.91
CA ILE A 63 -8.44 -17.74 16.41
C ILE A 63 -9.28 -18.54 17.42
N PRO A 64 -8.84 -19.70 17.95
CA PRO A 64 -9.66 -20.46 18.90
C PRO A 64 -10.00 -19.68 20.19
N TYR A 65 -9.09 -18.80 20.64
CA TYR A 65 -9.32 -17.93 21.80
C TYR A 65 -10.39 -16.88 21.48
N ASN A 66 -10.32 -16.26 20.31
CA ASN A 66 -11.32 -15.29 19.85
C ASN A 66 -12.69 -15.93 19.60
N LEU A 67 -12.73 -17.16 19.08
CA LEU A 67 -14.00 -17.91 18.89
C LEU A 67 -14.63 -18.33 20.22
N SER A 68 -13.81 -18.62 21.22
CA SER A 68 -14.27 -18.99 22.57
C SER A 68 -14.74 -17.77 23.37
N PHE A 69 -14.30 -16.57 23.00
CA PHE A 69 -14.72 -15.32 23.64
C PHE A 69 -16.14 -14.93 23.22
N SER A 70 -17.10 -15.16 24.09
CA SER A 70 -18.52 -14.84 23.85
C SER A 70 -18.89 -13.38 24.09
N GLY A 71 -17.99 -12.58 24.71
CA GLY A 71 -18.27 -11.19 25.13
C GLY A 71 -19.27 -11.05 26.27
N LYS A 72 -19.94 -12.14 26.68
CA LYS A 72 -20.95 -12.16 27.76
C LYS A 72 -20.36 -12.44 29.13
N VAL A 73 -19.18 -13.07 29.16
CA VAL A 73 -18.46 -13.46 30.37
C VAL A 73 -17.23 -12.57 30.49
N LEU A 74 -16.95 -12.10 31.70
CA LEU A 74 -15.81 -11.23 31.98
C LEU A 74 -14.49 -11.95 31.70
N LEU A 75 -13.44 -11.22 31.33
CA LEU A 75 -12.16 -11.83 30.97
C LEU A 75 -11.63 -12.81 32.02
N PRO A 76 -11.56 -12.50 33.33
CA PRO A 76 -11.02 -13.44 34.33
C PRO A 76 -11.80 -14.75 34.45
N GLU A 77 -13.05 -14.76 34.02
CA GLU A 77 -13.94 -15.92 34.07
C GLU A 77 -13.89 -16.77 32.79
N GLN A 78 -13.13 -16.33 31.77
CA GLN A 78 -12.96 -17.08 30.54
C GLN A 78 -12.06 -18.30 30.78
N ALA A 79 -12.50 -19.47 30.31
CA ALA A 79 -11.75 -20.72 30.48
C ALA A 79 -10.34 -20.67 29.85
N PHE A 80 -10.16 -19.86 28.80
CA PHE A 80 -8.89 -19.72 28.11
C PHE A 80 -7.88 -18.82 28.83
N GLN A 81 -8.25 -18.16 29.94
CA GLN A 81 -7.32 -17.30 30.69
C GLN A 81 -6.14 -18.05 31.24
N SER A 82 -6.41 -19.27 31.71
CA SER A 82 -5.45 -20.04 32.49
C SER A 82 -4.14 -20.22 31.75
N TRP A 83 -3.04 -20.13 32.50
CA TRP A 83 -1.77 -20.67 32.09
C TRP A 83 -1.90 -22.14 31.68
N THR A 84 -1.77 -22.40 30.38
CA THR A 84 -1.72 -23.75 29.82
C THR A 84 -0.38 -24.01 29.15
N GLN A 85 -0.07 -25.28 28.92
CA GLN A 85 1.07 -25.68 28.11
C GLN A 85 1.06 -24.99 26.73
N THR A 86 -0.10 -24.87 26.10
CA THR A 86 -0.26 -24.18 24.80
C THR A 86 0.14 -22.71 24.89
N THR A 87 -0.37 -21.97 25.87
CA THR A 87 -0.01 -20.55 26.05
C THR A 87 1.47 -20.38 26.36
N THR A 88 2.07 -21.32 27.10
CA THR A 88 3.49 -21.30 27.47
C THR A 88 4.39 -21.49 26.25
N ILE A 89 4.11 -22.52 25.45
CA ILE A 89 4.85 -22.81 24.22
C ILE A 89 4.75 -21.64 23.24
N PHE A 90 3.54 -21.06 23.09
CA PHE A 90 3.36 -19.92 22.20
C PHE A 90 4.07 -18.66 22.70
N CYS A 91 4.03 -18.36 24.00
CA CYS A 91 4.79 -17.22 24.56
C CYS A 91 6.30 -17.40 24.31
N ALA A 92 6.82 -18.62 24.46
CA ALA A 92 8.20 -18.93 24.13
C ALA A 92 8.51 -18.77 22.63
N PHE A 93 7.61 -19.20 21.74
CA PHE A 93 7.71 -18.95 20.30
C PHE A 93 7.76 -17.44 19.99
N PHE A 94 6.83 -16.65 20.52
CA PHE A 94 6.78 -15.22 20.27
C PHE A 94 8.03 -14.52 20.81
N MET A 95 8.50 -14.86 22.01
CA MET A 95 9.73 -14.31 22.57
C MET A 95 10.97 -14.72 21.76
N SER A 96 11.03 -15.96 21.26
CA SER A 96 12.13 -16.38 20.38
C SER A 96 12.16 -15.54 19.10
N TYR A 97 10.99 -15.10 18.59
CA TYR A 97 10.91 -14.16 17.47
C TYR A 97 11.50 -12.81 17.83
N LEU A 98 11.14 -12.25 18.98
CA LEU A 98 11.67 -10.96 19.42
C LEU A 98 13.19 -10.99 19.57
N VAL A 99 13.73 -12.06 20.17
CA VAL A 99 15.19 -12.27 20.26
C VAL A 99 15.80 -12.42 18.86
N GLY A 100 15.24 -13.31 18.04
CA GLY A 100 15.73 -13.60 16.69
C GLY A 100 15.74 -12.35 15.81
N ASP A 101 14.68 -11.56 15.84
CA ASP A 101 14.57 -10.34 15.06
C ASP A 101 15.49 -9.21 15.56
N LEU A 102 15.72 -9.09 16.87
CA LEU A 102 16.72 -8.16 17.41
C LEU A 102 18.14 -8.56 17.00
N VAL A 103 18.48 -9.85 17.11
CA VAL A 103 19.82 -10.36 16.78
C VAL A 103 20.07 -10.30 15.27
N LEU A 104 19.22 -10.93 14.46
CA LEU A 104 19.37 -10.92 13.01
C LEU A 104 19.11 -9.53 12.43
N GLY A 105 18.23 -8.74 13.03
CA GLY A 105 18.03 -7.36 12.66
C GLY A 105 19.28 -6.51 12.85
N THR A 106 20.02 -6.73 13.93
CA THR A 106 21.30 -6.02 14.14
C THR A 106 22.40 -6.51 13.20
N LEU A 107 22.49 -7.83 12.98
CA LEU A 107 23.61 -8.43 12.24
C LEU A 107 23.40 -8.49 10.73
N CYS A 108 22.19 -8.79 10.27
CA CYS A 108 21.89 -9.11 8.87
C CYS A 108 21.09 -8.02 8.14
N TYR A 109 20.23 -7.28 8.83
CA TYR A 109 19.40 -6.22 8.23
C TYR A 109 19.26 -4.93 9.06
N PRO A 110 20.37 -4.33 9.54
CA PRO A 110 20.33 -3.20 10.46
C PRO A 110 19.61 -1.97 9.89
N SER A 111 19.68 -1.78 8.56
CA SER A 111 18.97 -0.70 7.86
C SER A 111 17.44 -0.80 7.92
N GLN A 112 16.89 -1.96 8.27
CA GLN A 112 15.45 -2.19 8.39
C GLN A 112 14.96 -2.07 9.83
N MET A 113 15.86 -2.05 10.82
CA MET A 113 15.52 -1.95 12.23
C MET A 113 15.30 -0.50 12.65
N ASN A 114 14.02 -0.10 12.71
CA ASN A 114 13.66 1.21 13.22
C ASN A 114 13.85 1.29 14.75
N PRO A 115 14.39 2.38 15.32
CA PRO A 115 14.55 2.54 16.77
C PRO A 115 13.27 2.34 17.58
N TRP A 116 12.14 2.85 17.09
CA TRP A 116 10.86 2.81 17.80
C TRP A 116 10.07 1.55 17.51
N THR A 117 9.88 1.22 16.23
CA THR A 117 9.02 0.09 15.84
C THR A 117 9.73 -1.26 15.86
N GLY A 118 11.06 -1.28 15.80
CA GLY A 118 11.88 -2.48 15.91
C GLY A 118 12.47 -2.62 17.30
N TYR A 119 13.53 -1.88 17.61
CA TYR A 119 14.29 -2.05 18.85
C TYR A 119 13.46 -1.84 20.13
N PHE A 120 12.86 -0.66 20.29
CA PHE A 120 12.08 -0.33 21.48
C PHE A 120 10.88 -1.26 21.63
N HIS A 121 10.09 -1.44 20.58
CA HIS A 121 8.91 -2.30 20.59
C HIS A 121 9.27 -3.75 20.94
N HIS A 122 10.26 -4.36 20.27
CA HIS A 122 10.61 -5.75 20.52
C HIS A 122 11.22 -5.96 21.92
N THR A 123 12.05 -5.01 22.39
CA THR A 123 12.59 -5.04 23.76
C THR A 123 11.48 -4.90 24.80
N LEU A 124 10.51 -4.01 24.57
CA LEU A 124 9.37 -3.85 25.47
C LEU A 124 8.58 -5.17 25.61
N TYR A 125 8.28 -5.83 24.49
CA TYR A 125 7.54 -7.10 24.53
C TYR A 125 8.34 -8.26 25.15
N LEU A 126 9.68 -8.26 25.03
CA LEU A 126 10.52 -9.23 25.74
C LEU A 126 10.37 -9.15 27.26
N ILE A 127 10.07 -7.96 27.79
CA ILE A 127 9.83 -7.73 29.21
C ILE A 127 8.36 -7.99 29.56
N LEU A 128 7.43 -7.47 28.75
CA LEU A 128 6.00 -7.56 29.05
C LEU A 128 5.45 -8.99 28.99
N ILE A 129 5.96 -9.87 28.13
CA ILE A 129 5.44 -11.24 28.02
C ILE A 129 5.69 -12.02 29.32
N PRO A 130 6.92 -12.16 29.85
CA PRO A 130 7.14 -12.82 31.14
C PRO A 130 6.37 -12.15 32.29
N LEU A 131 6.28 -10.81 32.31
CA LEU A 131 5.48 -10.12 33.33
C LEU A 131 4.00 -10.49 33.23
N SER A 132 3.42 -10.52 32.02
CA SER A 132 2.04 -10.94 31.82
C SER A 132 1.81 -12.37 32.30
N MET A 133 2.80 -13.25 32.13
CA MET A 133 2.76 -14.63 32.60
C MET A 133 2.78 -14.70 34.13
N THR A 134 3.52 -13.83 34.83
CA THR A 134 3.55 -13.81 36.31
C THR A 134 2.20 -13.46 36.96
N ILE A 135 1.36 -12.71 36.24
CA ILE A 135 0.01 -12.30 36.67
C ILE A 135 -1.12 -13.04 35.93
N ASP A 136 -0.82 -14.23 35.39
CA ASP A 136 -1.80 -15.14 34.74
C ASP A 136 -2.57 -14.51 33.56
N LEU A 137 -1.87 -13.69 32.76
CA LEU A 137 -2.41 -13.05 31.55
C LEU A 137 -1.91 -13.72 30.25
N ALA A 138 -1.31 -14.91 30.32
CA ALA A 138 -0.79 -15.60 29.16
C ALA A 138 -1.91 -15.92 28.13
N GLY A 139 -3.07 -16.38 28.60
CA GLY A 139 -4.24 -16.60 27.74
C GLY A 139 -4.75 -15.33 27.07
N ASN A 140 -4.80 -14.21 27.82
CA ASN A 140 -5.14 -12.89 27.27
C ASN A 140 -4.16 -12.42 26.21
N PHE A 141 -2.85 -12.64 26.43
CA PHE A 141 -1.84 -12.31 25.43
C PHE A 141 -2.11 -13.06 24.11
N VAL A 142 -2.38 -14.36 24.17
CA VAL A 142 -2.71 -15.17 22.99
C VAL A 142 -4.02 -14.72 22.34
N TRP A 143 -5.06 -14.40 23.12
CA TRP A 143 -6.30 -13.83 22.60
C TRP A 143 -6.05 -12.53 21.82
N MET A 144 -5.19 -11.67 22.36
CA MET A 144 -4.81 -10.39 21.77
C MET A 144 -3.86 -10.54 20.57
N CYS A 145 -3.28 -11.71 20.30
CA CYS A 145 -2.42 -11.91 19.13
C CYS A 145 -3.12 -11.73 17.77
N ILE A 146 -4.45 -11.66 17.75
CA ILE A 146 -5.21 -11.25 16.54
C ILE A 146 -4.87 -9.82 16.09
N LEU A 147 -4.32 -8.99 17.00
CA LEU A 147 -3.78 -7.65 16.71
C LEU A 147 -2.60 -7.66 15.73
N GLU A 148 -1.98 -8.82 15.49
CA GLU A 148 -0.89 -8.99 14.51
C GLU A 148 -1.39 -9.13 13.06
N LEU A 149 -2.70 -9.22 12.82
CA LEU A 149 -3.27 -9.26 11.47
C LEU A 149 -2.78 -8.11 10.55
N PRO A 150 -2.82 -6.83 10.94
CA PRO A 150 -2.24 -5.75 10.13
C PRO A 150 -0.74 -5.93 9.90
N THR A 151 0.01 -6.47 10.86
CA THR A 151 1.44 -6.76 10.71
C THR A 151 1.68 -7.84 9.67
N LEU A 152 0.87 -8.90 9.66
CA LEU A 152 0.94 -9.96 8.66
C LEU A 152 0.70 -9.40 7.25
N ILE A 153 -0.35 -8.59 7.08
CA ILE A 153 -0.66 -7.94 5.80
C ILE A 153 0.50 -7.06 5.36
N LEU A 154 1.07 -6.28 6.27
CA LEU A 154 2.23 -5.44 6.00
C LEU A 154 3.45 -6.27 5.60
N ALA A 155 3.79 -7.31 6.36
CA ALA A 155 4.97 -8.13 6.14
C ALA A 155 4.92 -8.82 4.77
N VAL A 156 3.78 -9.41 4.42
CA VAL A 156 3.55 -10.01 3.10
C VAL A 156 3.73 -8.97 1.99
N ALA A 157 3.17 -7.76 2.15
CA ALA A 157 3.33 -6.68 1.18
C ALA A 157 4.78 -6.15 1.03
N GLN A 158 5.63 -6.34 2.04
CA GLN A 158 7.05 -5.98 1.97
C GLN A 158 7.91 -7.08 1.33
N ILE A 159 7.49 -8.34 1.44
CA ILE A 159 8.12 -9.46 0.74
C ILE A 159 7.74 -9.43 -0.75
N ASP A 160 6.45 -9.28 -1.04
CA ASP A 160 5.90 -9.17 -2.39
C ASP A 160 5.04 -7.91 -2.53
N LYS A 161 5.53 -6.97 -3.33
CA LYS A 161 4.85 -5.69 -3.57
C LYS A 161 3.53 -5.85 -4.32
N SER A 162 3.34 -6.94 -5.07
CA SER A 162 2.09 -7.19 -5.80
C SER A 162 0.91 -7.44 -4.86
N LEU A 163 1.18 -7.91 -3.65
CA LEU A 163 0.19 -8.18 -2.61
C LEU A 163 -0.13 -6.96 -1.75
N ARG A 164 0.44 -5.79 -2.07
CA ARG A 164 0.26 -4.58 -1.27
C ARG A 164 -1.16 -4.02 -1.42
N SER A 165 -1.86 -3.87 -0.31
CA SER A 165 -3.12 -3.15 -0.23
C SER A 165 -3.14 -2.23 1.00
N ASP A 166 -3.03 -0.92 0.76
CA ASP A 166 -3.03 0.09 1.83
C ASP A 166 -4.41 0.15 2.53
N LEU A 167 -5.51 -0.08 1.80
CA LEU A 167 -6.86 -0.12 2.38
C LEU A 167 -7.04 -1.34 3.31
N LEU A 168 -6.58 -2.52 2.88
CA LEU A 168 -6.68 -3.73 3.70
C LEU A 168 -5.85 -3.61 4.97
N PHE A 169 -4.63 -3.08 4.86
CA PHE A 169 -3.79 -2.76 6.01
C PHE A 169 -4.47 -1.75 6.95
N GLY A 170 -4.97 -0.64 6.41
CA GLY A 170 -5.60 0.40 7.23
C GLY A 170 -6.87 -0.08 7.94
N ALA A 171 -7.73 -0.80 7.25
CA ALA A 171 -8.97 -1.34 7.80
C ALA A 171 -8.69 -2.39 8.89
N SER A 172 -7.78 -3.35 8.62
CA SER A 172 -7.39 -4.35 9.63
C SER A 172 -6.72 -3.71 10.84
N TYR A 173 -5.87 -2.70 10.65
CA TYR A 173 -5.23 -1.96 11.74
C TYR A 173 -6.26 -1.25 12.61
N PHE A 174 -7.19 -0.52 12.00
CA PHE A 174 -8.23 0.19 12.74
C PHE A 174 -9.10 -0.78 13.54
N THR A 175 -9.63 -1.83 12.89
CA THR A 175 -10.54 -2.78 13.56
C THR A 175 -9.85 -3.54 14.68
N THR A 176 -8.63 -4.02 14.47
CA THR A 176 -7.91 -4.82 15.48
C THR A 176 -7.18 -3.92 16.48
N ARG A 177 -6.19 -3.12 16.04
CA ARG A 177 -5.30 -2.37 16.93
C ARG A 177 -5.92 -1.13 17.57
N ILE A 178 -7.05 -0.63 17.06
CA ILE A 178 -7.78 0.47 17.68
C ILE A 178 -9.06 -0.02 18.35
N VAL A 179 -10.04 -0.50 17.58
CA VAL A 179 -11.38 -0.82 18.12
C VAL A 179 -11.31 -2.01 19.08
N LEU A 180 -10.77 -3.16 18.65
CA LEU A 180 -10.66 -4.34 19.50
C LEU A 180 -9.75 -4.09 20.70
N HIS A 181 -8.67 -3.32 20.55
CA HIS A 181 -7.80 -2.97 21.68
C HIS A 181 -8.51 -2.11 22.73
N VAL A 182 -9.27 -1.09 22.33
CA VAL A 182 -10.10 -0.29 23.26
C VAL A 182 -11.14 -1.17 23.95
N PHE A 183 -11.79 -2.07 23.19
CA PHE A 183 -12.71 -3.04 23.76
C PHE A 183 -12.02 -3.96 24.78
N ALA A 184 -10.80 -4.43 24.49
CA ALA A 184 -10.01 -5.21 25.43
C ALA A 184 -9.71 -4.43 26.70
N ILE A 185 -9.26 -3.16 26.60
CA ILE A 185 -9.05 -2.29 27.76
C ILE A 185 -10.32 -2.19 28.61
N TYR A 186 -11.47 -1.98 27.97
CA TYR A 186 -12.75 -1.95 28.67
C TYR A 186 -13.04 -3.27 29.41
N GLN A 187 -12.84 -4.41 28.75
CA GLN A 187 -13.00 -5.74 29.36
C GLN A 187 -12.04 -5.96 30.54
N PHE A 188 -10.80 -5.49 30.43
CA PHE A 188 -9.83 -5.53 31.53
C PHE A 188 -10.27 -4.66 32.71
N TYR A 189 -10.78 -3.46 32.42
CA TYR A 189 -11.25 -2.51 33.43
C TYR A 189 -12.46 -3.04 34.22
N ILE A 190 -13.41 -3.70 33.55
CA ILE A 190 -14.60 -4.26 34.23
C ILE A 190 -14.34 -5.64 34.84
N GLY A 191 -13.40 -6.41 34.28
CA GLY A 191 -13.12 -7.79 34.69
C GLY A 191 -12.16 -7.88 35.87
N TYR A 192 -11.03 -7.17 35.80
CA TYR A 192 -9.99 -7.27 36.81
C TYR A 192 -10.14 -6.19 37.88
N ARG A 193 -10.05 -6.58 39.15
CA ARG A 193 -10.11 -5.65 40.29
C ARG A 193 -8.82 -4.88 40.52
N ASP A 194 -7.69 -5.49 40.17
CA ASP A 194 -6.36 -4.90 40.40
C ASP A 194 -5.89 -4.15 39.14
N ILE A 195 -5.51 -2.89 39.35
CA ILE A 195 -5.00 -1.98 38.33
C ILE A 195 -3.80 -2.55 37.57
N VAL A 196 -3.01 -3.43 38.17
CA VAL A 196 -1.82 -4.02 37.52
C VAL A 196 -2.17 -4.72 36.20
N HIS A 197 -3.32 -5.37 36.10
CA HIS A 197 -3.76 -6.05 34.88
C HIS A 197 -4.13 -5.05 33.77
N LEU A 198 -4.53 -3.84 34.15
CA LEU A 198 -4.90 -2.77 33.22
C LEU A 198 -3.66 -2.03 32.67
N LEU A 199 -2.55 -1.99 33.41
CA LEU A 199 -1.35 -1.24 33.04
C LEU A 199 -0.77 -1.68 31.69
N ILE A 200 -0.76 -3.00 31.42
CA ILE A 200 -0.20 -3.54 30.17
C ILE A 200 -1.01 -3.09 28.94
N PRO A 201 -2.33 -3.42 28.81
CA PRO A 201 -3.09 -3.02 27.63
C PRO A 201 -3.21 -1.50 27.50
N VAL A 202 -3.39 -0.76 28.60
CA VAL A 202 -3.44 0.71 28.56
C VAL A 202 -2.09 1.30 28.16
N GLY A 203 -0.98 0.75 28.63
CA GLY A 203 0.37 1.23 28.32
C GLY A 203 0.77 1.02 26.86
N ILE A 204 0.30 -0.06 26.23
CA ILE A 204 0.60 -0.37 24.82
C ILE A 204 -0.25 0.48 23.86
N PHE A 205 -1.51 0.77 24.21
CA PHE A 205 -2.46 1.42 23.30
C PHE A 205 -1.98 2.77 22.70
N PRO A 206 -1.33 3.69 23.45
CA PRO A 206 -0.79 4.93 22.89
C PRO A 206 0.14 4.71 21.70
N LEU A 207 0.93 3.63 21.69
CA LEU A 207 1.81 3.29 20.59
C LEU A 207 1.00 2.97 19.33
N HIS A 208 -0.05 2.16 19.45
CA HIS A 208 -0.95 1.83 18.34
C HIS A 208 -1.69 3.06 17.80
N ALA A 209 -2.21 3.90 18.70
CA ALA A 209 -2.88 5.14 18.32
C ALA A 209 -1.93 6.10 17.59
N MET A 210 -0.69 6.22 18.07
CA MET A 210 0.34 7.05 17.43
C MET A 210 0.67 6.55 16.02
N TRP A 211 0.92 5.25 15.85
CA TRP A 211 1.22 4.65 14.55
C TRP A 211 0.07 4.78 13.57
N PHE A 212 -1.16 4.55 14.01
CA PHE A 212 -2.34 4.75 13.15
C PHE A 212 -2.49 6.21 12.72
N ARG A 213 -2.27 7.16 13.65
CA ARG A 213 -2.27 8.60 13.33
C ARG A 213 -1.20 8.95 12.29
N GLN A 214 0.00 8.40 12.41
CA GLN A 214 1.08 8.62 11.44
C GLN A 214 0.70 8.06 10.07
N TRP A 215 0.11 6.86 10.02
CA TRP A 215 -0.38 6.27 8.78
C TRP A 215 -1.50 7.11 8.14
N CYS A 216 -2.50 7.55 8.90
CA CYS A 216 -3.56 8.44 8.40
C CYS A 216 -2.99 9.73 7.81
N ARG A 217 -2.02 10.35 8.48
CA ARG A 217 -1.33 11.55 7.97
C ARG A 217 -0.58 11.27 6.66
N GLN A 218 0.06 10.11 6.55
CA GLN A 218 0.72 9.70 5.32
C GLN A 218 -0.30 9.54 4.17
N GLN A 219 -1.42 8.87 4.41
CA GLN A 219 -2.48 8.69 3.40
C GLN A 219 -3.09 10.02 2.95
N LEU A 220 -3.37 10.93 3.89
CA LEU A 220 -3.84 12.29 3.57
C LEU A 220 -2.82 13.07 2.74
N ARG A 221 -1.53 12.94 3.03
CA ARG A 221 -0.46 13.59 2.27
C ARG A 221 -0.38 13.02 0.85
N LEU A 222 -0.54 11.72 0.66
CA LEU A 222 -0.53 11.09 -0.67
C LEU A 222 -1.73 11.56 -1.51
N ARG A 223 -2.93 11.60 -0.91
CA ARG A 223 -4.14 12.14 -1.58
C ARG A 223 -4.04 13.61 -1.99
N ARG A 224 -3.30 14.43 -1.22
CA ARG A 224 -3.05 15.85 -1.58
C ARG A 224 -2.02 16.01 -2.70
N LYS A 225 -1.15 15.01 -2.87
CA LYS A 225 -0.10 15.00 -3.90
C LYS A 225 -0.56 14.38 -5.19
N GLU A 226 -1.62 13.57 -5.18
CA GLU A 226 -2.42 13.38 -6.38
C GLU A 226 -2.87 14.77 -6.80
N PRO A 227 -2.36 15.30 -7.93
CA PRO A 227 -2.98 16.48 -8.51
C PRO A 227 -4.44 16.06 -8.66
N THR A 228 -5.38 16.82 -8.07
CA THR A 228 -6.74 16.90 -8.63
C THR A 228 -6.51 16.92 -10.12
N ALA A 229 -6.88 15.84 -10.81
CA ALA A 229 -6.53 15.64 -12.19
C ALA A 229 -6.73 17.00 -12.86
N SER A 230 -5.62 17.67 -13.17
CA SER A 230 -5.68 18.68 -14.21
C SER A 230 -6.37 17.94 -15.34
N PRO A 231 -7.39 18.50 -16.00
CA PRO A 231 -7.98 17.83 -17.15
C PRO A 231 -6.85 17.59 -18.16
N THR A 232 -6.20 16.43 -18.09
CA THR A 232 -4.94 16.12 -18.79
C THR A 232 -5.13 14.84 -19.57
N ASP A 233 -4.63 14.94 -20.80
CA ASP A 233 -4.66 14.02 -21.93
C ASP A 233 -6.01 13.72 -22.56
N ASP A 234 -7.05 13.32 -21.83
CA ASP A 234 -8.30 12.96 -22.52
C ASP A 234 -9.01 14.19 -23.10
N SER A 235 -9.05 15.30 -22.34
CA SER A 235 -9.58 16.57 -22.86
C SER A 235 -8.69 17.20 -23.92
N ARG A 236 -7.38 16.95 -23.90
CA ARG A 236 -6.42 17.50 -24.87
C ARG A 236 -6.42 16.71 -26.17
N ALA A 237 -6.53 15.38 -26.08
CA ALA A 237 -6.77 14.48 -27.21
C ALA A 237 -8.16 14.72 -27.81
N THR A 238 -9.19 14.94 -26.99
CA THR A 238 -10.54 15.30 -27.47
C THR A 238 -10.53 16.66 -28.17
N GLN A 239 -9.81 17.66 -27.64
CA GLN A 239 -9.64 18.95 -28.29
C GLN A 239 -8.85 18.86 -29.60
N GLU A 240 -7.80 18.03 -29.66
CA GLU A 240 -7.03 17.81 -30.88
C GLU A 240 -7.86 17.08 -31.95
N ILE A 241 -8.64 16.08 -31.56
CA ILE A 241 -9.59 15.40 -32.45
C ILE A 241 -10.68 16.36 -32.94
N GLN A 242 -11.26 17.18 -32.06
CA GLN A 242 -12.24 18.20 -32.46
C GLN A 242 -11.65 19.21 -33.44
N LYS A 243 -10.40 19.62 -33.22
CA LYS A 243 -9.70 20.54 -34.12
C LYS A 243 -9.45 19.91 -35.49
N GLN A 244 -8.98 18.66 -35.54
CA GLN A 244 -8.76 17.94 -36.80
C GLN A 244 -10.07 17.70 -37.57
N ILE A 245 -11.17 17.39 -36.86
CA ILE A 245 -12.50 17.26 -37.46
C ILE A 245 -12.95 18.60 -38.04
N SER A 246 -12.79 19.71 -37.29
CA SER A 246 -13.15 21.05 -37.78
C SER A 246 -12.38 21.43 -39.04
N GLU A 247 -11.06 21.18 -39.06
CA GLU A 247 -10.20 21.47 -40.22
C GLU A 247 -10.59 20.61 -41.44
N ALA A 248 -10.91 19.34 -41.23
CA ALA A 248 -11.36 18.44 -42.30
C ALA A 248 -12.73 18.86 -42.88
N VAL A 249 -13.68 19.29 -42.03
CA VAL A 249 -14.99 19.80 -42.47
C VAL A 249 -14.84 21.09 -43.27
N ASP A 250 -13.96 21.98 -42.85
CA ASP A 250 -13.68 23.23 -43.57
C ASP A 250 -13.05 22.96 -44.95
N ASP A 251 -12.10 22.03 -45.04
CA ASP A 251 -11.50 21.64 -46.33
C ASP A 251 -12.53 21.01 -47.27
N LEU A 252 -13.37 20.12 -46.76
CA LEU A 252 -14.45 19.51 -47.54
C LEU A 252 -15.41 20.56 -48.08
N THR A 253 -15.79 21.52 -47.24
CA THR A 253 -16.71 22.62 -47.59
C THR A 253 -16.11 23.51 -48.68
N ARG A 254 -14.80 23.80 -48.62
CA ARG A 254 -14.09 24.54 -49.68
C ARG A 254 -14.12 23.78 -51.01
N ARG A 255 -13.77 22.49 -51.00
CA ARG A 255 -13.78 21.65 -52.22
C ARG A 255 -15.16 21.57 -52.86
N THR A 256 -16.22 21.43 -52.07
CA THR A 256 -17.60 21.40 -52.59
C THR A 256 -17.98 22.74 -53.22
N ARG A 257 -17.58 23.86 -52.61
CA ARG A 257 -17.80 25.21 -53.17
C ARG A 257 -17.06 25.36 -54.50
N ASP A 258 -15.79 24.97 -54.57
CA ASP A 258 -14.98 25.10 -55.78
C ASP A 258 -15.54 24.24 -56.93
N GLN A 259 -16.02 23.02 -56.63
CA GLN A 259 -16.71 22.18 -57.62
C GLN A 259 -18.04 22.79 -58.09
N ALA A 260 -18.79 23.44 -57.21
CA ALA A 260 -20.02 24.15 -57.59
C ALA A 260 -19.69 25.35 -58.48
N THR A 261 -18.65 26.12 -58.18
CA THR A 261 -18.16 27.23 -59.01
C THR A 261 -17.67 26.74 -60.36
N GLN A 262 -16.93 25.63 -60.42
CA GLN A 262 -16.45 25.05 -61.68
C GLN A 262 -17.59 24.50 -62.55
N LYS A 263 -18.62 23.89 -61.95
CA LYS A 263 -19.83 23.47 -62.66
C LYS A 263 -20.64 24.67 -63.17
N SER A 264 -20.76 25.75 -62.39
CA SER A 264 -21.37 27.01 -62.84
C SER A 264 -20.61 27.60 -64.03
N TYR A 265 -19.28 27.66 -63.96
CA TYR A 265 -18.44 28.16 -65.05
C TYR A 265 -18.58 27.29 -66.31
N SER A 266 -18.63 25.96 -66.16
CA SER A 266 -18.86 25.04 -67.29
C SER A 266 -20.26 25.16 -67.89
N ALA A 267 -21.28 25.45 -67.08
CA ALA A 267 -22.65 25.63 -67.54
C ALA A 267 -22.82 26.96 -68.31
N ASP A 268 -22.16 28.04 -67.88
CA ASP A 268 -22.17 29.31 -68.61
C ASP A 268 -21.32 29.24 -69.88
N ASN A 269 -20.19 28.52 -69.88
CA ASN A 269 -19.39 28.31 -71.09
C ASN A 269 -20.16 27.49 -72.15
N HIS A 270 -21.05 26.57 -71.75
CA HIS A 270 -21.95 25.88 -72.68
C HIS A 270 -23.04 26.81 -73.26
N LYS A 271 -23.47 27.84 -72.53
CA LYS A 271 -24.37 28.88 -73.09
C LYS A 271 -23.64 29.81 -74.05
N ASP A 272 -22.38 30.13 -73.77
CA ASP A 272 -21.55 30.94 -74.68
C ASP A 272 -21.13 30.20 -75.95
N VAL A 273 -20.85 28.89 -75.89
CA VAL A 273 -20.62 28.09 -77.11
C VAL A 273 -21.90 27.97 -77.96
N ALA A 274 -23.08 27.92 -77.34
CA ALA A 274 -24.34 28.02 -78.08
C ALA A 274 -24.55 29.42 -78.70
N ALA A 275 -24.06 30.49 -78.06
CA ALA A 275 -24.07 31.83 -78.63
C ALA A 275 -23.00 32.03 -79.74
N VAL A 276 -21.86 31.34 -79.69
CA VAL A 276 -20.79 31.42 -80.70
C VAL A 276 -21.13 30.69 -82.01
N PHE A 277 -21.97 29.64 -81.96
CA PHE A 277 -22.55 29.07 -83.19
C PHE A 277 -23.54 30.02 -83.88
N LEU A 278 -23.97 31.08 -83.20
CA LEU A 278 -24.77 32.18 -83.75
C LEU A 278 -23.94 33.46 -83.90
N GLY A 279 -22.73 33.34 -84.44
CA GLY A 279 -22.14 34.34 -85.33
C GLY A 279 -21.61 35.65 -84.74
N LYS A 280 -20.33 35.95 -85.04
CA LYS A 280 -19.93 37.15 -85.82
C LYS A 280 -18.41 37.24 -85.96
N LYS A 281 -18.01 37.61 -87.18
CA LYS A 281 -16.66 38.02 -87.60
C LYS A 281 -16.23 39.34 -86.96
N GLY A 282 -14.93 39.49 -86.69
CA GLY A 282 -14.22 40.77 -86.57
C GLY A 282 -12.97 40.65 -85.68
N HIS A 283 -11.76 40.48 -86.21
CA HIS A 283 -10.78 41.52 -86.60
C HIS A 283 -10.21 42.38 -85.45
N GLY A 284 -8.87 42.39 -85.33
CA GLY A 284 -8.07 43.40 -84.60
C GLY A 284 -7.30 42.80 -83.42
N SER A 285 -6.03 42.42 -83.56
CA SER A 285 -4.79 43.24 -83.66
C SER A 285 -4.20 43.67 -82.31
N HIS A 286 -2.94 43.27 -82.14
CA HIS A 286 -1.83 43.98 -81.48
C HIS A 286 -1.65 43.96 -79.96
N ALA A 287 -0.57 43.26 -79.58
CA ALA A 287 0.66 43.79 -78.97
C ALA A 287 0.63 44.33 -77.52
N GLY A 288 1.56 43.80 -76.71
CA GLY A 288 2.26 44.63 -75.73
C GLY A 288 2.79 43.96 -74.47
N ARG A 289 4.14 43.91 -74.37
CA ARG A 289 4.99 44.12 -73.16
C ARG A 289 4.98 42.97 -72.11
N LEU A 290 6.07 42.26 -71.77
CA LEU A 290 7.49 42.56 -71.47
C LEU A 290 7.71 43.28 -70.12
N ARG A 291 8.59 42.68 -69.28
CA ARG A 291 9.21 43.11 -67.99
C ARG A 291 8.44 42.73 -66.70
N ALA A 292 9.06 42.41 -65.56
CA ALA A 292 10.45 42.49 -65.06
C ALA A 292 10.59 41.59 -63.78
N ALA A 293 11.73 40.90 -63.61
CA ALA A 293 12.81 41.16 -62.63
C ALA A 293 12.48 40.84 -61.15
N MET A 294 13.13 39.80 -60.60
CA MET A 294 14.25 39.85 -59.63
C MET A 294 13.93 40.54 -58.29
N GLY A 295 14.13 39.82 -57.17
CA GLY A 295 14.13 40.48 -55.87
C GLY A 295 14.31 39.62 -54.62
N LYS A 296 15.58 39.35 -54.29
CA LYS A 296 16.17 39.34 -52.93
C LYS A 296 16.08 38.10 -52.04
N ARG A 297 17.27 37.88 -51.47
CA ARG A 297 17.77 36.87 -50.54
C ARG A 297 18.06 37.59 -49.22
N ALA A 298 17.98 36.82 -48.12
CA ALA A 298 18.79 36.90 -46.89
C ALA A 298 18.29 37.67 -45.65
N SER A 299 18.80 37.16 -44.52
CA SER A 299 18.73 37.55 -43.09
C SER A 299 17.47 37.05 -42.36
N SER A 300 17.52 36.54 -41.13
CA SER A 300 18.54 36.62 -40.08
C SER A 300 18.32 35.48 -39.07
N LEU A 301 19.39 34.77 -38.69
CA LEU A 301 19.52 34.14 -37.38
C LEU A 301 19.54 35.23 -36.30
N LYS A 302 18.84 35.02 -35.20
CA LYS A 302 19.04 35.76 -33.95
C LYS A 302 18.97 34.79 -32.77
N ASN A 303 19.90 35.05 -31.87
CA ASN A 303 20.04 34.55 -30.51
C ASN A 303 18.74 34.65 -29.70
#